data_AF-J4WBL8-F1
#
_entry.id   AF-J4WBL8-F1
#
_cell.length_a   1.000
_cell.length_b   1.000
_cell.length_c   1.000
_cell.angle_alpha   90.00
_cell.angle_beta   90.00
_cell.angle_gamma   90.00
#
_symmetry.space_group_name_H-M   'P 1'
#
loop_
_entity.id
_entity.type
_entity.pdbx_description
1 polymer ?
#
loop_
_entity_poly.entity_id
_entity_poly.type
_entity_poly.pdbx_seq_one_letter_code
_entity_poly.pdbx_strand_id
1 'polypeptide(L)'
;MDENLIRKYWLDFARRYCNQNFNEDNLPLVVELFLDMKIKAYRENPNVKSESLSDMSITYFDKELSAEEANLLGQVRKLKVAK
;
A
#
# COMPACT_ATOMS: atom_id res chain seq x y z
N MET A 1 15.09 -0.39 5.64
CA MET A 1 14.33 0.33 4.60
C MET A 1 13.73 1.58 5.21
N ASP A 2 13.80 2.71 4.50
CA ASP A 2 13.18 3.97 4.89
C ASP A 2 11.66 3.95 4.68
N GLU A 3 10.92 4.60 5.58
CA GLU A 3 9.45 4.70 5.52
C GLU A 3 8.95 5.39 4.24
N ASN A 4 9.76 6.31 3.72
CA ASN A 4 9.50 6.97 2.44
C ASN A 4 9.51 5.99 1.25
N LEU A 5 10.35 4.96 1.27
CA LEU A 5 10.39 3.94 0.21
C LEU A 5 9.13 3.06 0.26
N ILE A 6 8.70 2.68 1.46
CA ILE A 6 7.48 1.88 1.68
C ILE A 6 6.25 2.66 1.25
N ARG A 7 6.18 3.95 1.60
CA ARG A 7 5.11 4.85 1.17
C ARG A 7 5.04 4.96 -0.35
N LYS A 8 6.18 5.12 -1.02
CA LYS A 8 6.25 5.17 -2.50
C LYS A 8 5.83 3.84 -3.14
N TYR A 9 6.25 2.71 -2.60
CA TYR A 9 5.88 1.39 -3.08
C TYR A 9 4.37 1.17 -3.01
N TRP A 10 3.77 1.38 -1.84
CA TRP A 10 2.33 1.19 -1.65
C TRP A 10 1.49 2.23 -2.39
N LEU A 11 2.03 3.43 -2.63
CA LEU A 11 1.37 4.42 -3.48
C LEU A 11 1.34 3.97 -4.94
N ASP A 12 2.44 3.44 -5.47
CA ASP A 12 2.47 2.87 -6.81
C ASP A 12 1.51 1.69 -6.94
N PHE A 13 1.48 0.82 -5.93
CA PHE A 13 0.53 -0.29 -5.85
C PHE A 13 -0.93 0.22 -5.86
N ALA A 14 -1.26 1.20 -5.03
CA ALA A 14 -2.60 1.79 -4.98
C ALA A 14 -3.00 2.41 -6.32
N ARG A 15 -2.08 3.10 -7.01
CA ARG A 15 -2.32 3.65 -8.36
C ARG A 15 -2.69 2.55 -9.36
N ARG A 16 -1.95 1.45 -9.36
CA ARG A 16 -2.22 0.30 -10.25
C ARG A 16 -3.53 -0.41 -9.89
N TYR A 17 -3.77 -0.63 -8.59
CA TYR A 17 -4.97 -1.32 -8.10
C TYR A 17 -6.25 -0.51 -8.35
N CYS A 18 -6.22 0.78 -8.04
CA CYS A 18 -7.34 1.69 -8.25
C CYS A 18 -7.48 2.15 -9.69
N ASN A 19 -6.49 1.84 -10.55
CA ASN A 19 -6.40 2.29 -11.93
C ASN A 19 -6.61 3.81 -12.06
N GLN A 20 -6.03 4.55 -11.12
CA GLN A 20 -6.16 6.00 -10.98
C GLN A 20 -4.80 6.62 -10.62
N ASN A 21 -4.47 7.73 -11.26
CA ASN A 21 -3.30 8.51 -10.87
C ASN A 21 -3.64 9.37 -9.65
N PHE A 22 -3.12 8.94 -8.49
CA PHE A 22 -3.07 9.75 -7.29
C PHE A 22 -1.83 10.64 -7.35
N ASN A 23 -2.01 11.96 -7.36
CA ASN A 23 -0.93 12.93 -7.19
C ASN A 23 -0.81 13.28 -5.71
N GLU A 24 0.38 13.69 -5.24
CA GLU A 24 0.57 14.11 -3.83
C GLU A 24 -0.37 15.27 -3.44
N ASP A 25 -0.75 16.11 -4.41
CA ASP A 25 -1.69 17.23 -4.26
C ASP A 25 -3.18 16.79 -4.23
N ASN A 26 -3.49 15.60 -4.75
CA ASN A 26 -4.85 15.09 -4.87
C ASN A 26 -4.92 13.62 -4.41
N LEU A 27 -4.31 13.36 -3.25
CA LEU A 27 -4.41 12.07 -2.60
C LEU A 27 -5.75 12.00 -1.85
N PRO A 28 -6.63 11.04 -2.17
CA PRO A 28 -7.80 10.82 -1.35
C PRO A 28 -7.36 10.41 0.06
N LEU A 29 -8.06 10.90 1.08
CA LEU A 29 -7.83 10.54 2.48
C LEU A 29 -7.80 9.00 2.68
N VAL A 30 -8.59 8.28 1.90
CA VAL A 30 -8.66 6.81 1.88
C VAL A 30 -7.31 6.18 1.50
N VAL A 31 -6.58 6.76 0.55
CA VAL A 31 -5.26 6.30 0.14
C VAL A 31 -4.22 6.65 1.21
N GLU A 32 -4.33 7.83 1.84
CA GLU A 32 -3.46 8.19 2.96
C GLU A 32 -3.62 7.24 4.14
N LEU A 33 -4.86 6.92 4.53
CA LEU A 33 -5.15 5.96 5.59
C LEU A 33 -4.60 4.58 5.27
N PHE A 34 -4.75 4.12 4.03
CA PHE A 34 -4.16 2.86 3.57
C PHE A 34 -2.64 2.85 3.71
N LEU A 35 -1.96 3.92 3.27
CA LEU A 35 -0.51 4.05 3.38
C LEU A 35 -0.06 4.06 4.85
N ASP A 36 -0.75 4.79 5.71
CA ASP A 36 -0.44 4.87 7.14
C ASP A 36 -0.62 3.50 7.83
N MET A 37 -1.71 2.78 7.52
CA MET A 37 -1.93 1.41 7.99
C MET A 37 -0.80 0.47 7.57
N LYS A 38 -0.33 0.55 6.32
CA LYS A 38 0.80 -0.27 5.86
C LYS A 38 2.09 0.10 6.59
N ILE A 39 2.42 1.38 6.72
CA ILE A 39 3.62 1.84 7.44
C ILE A 39 3.56 1.38 8.90
N LYS A 40 2.39 1.49 9.54
CA LYS A 40 2.17 1.02 10.91
C LYS A 40 2.37 -0.50 11.00
N ALA A 41 1.77 -1.28 10.10
CA ALA A 41 1.96 -2.72 10.04
C ALA A 41 3.44 -3.10 9.80
N TYR A 42 4.19 -2.33 9.00
CA TYR A 42 5.63 -2.52 8.83
C TYR A 42 6.40 -2.25 10.12
N ARG A 43 6.07 -1.18 10.85
CA ARG A 43 6.71 -0.82 12.12
C ARG A 43 6.45 -1.83 13.24
N GLU A 44 5.23 -2.36 13.27
CA GLU A 44 4.76 -3.33 14.27
C GLU A 44 5.22 -4.76 13.98
N ASN A 45 5.66 -5.06 12.75
CA ASN A 45 6.10 -6.39 12.37
C ASN A 45 7.56 -6.63 12.84
N PRO A 46 7.80 -7.44 13.88
CA PRO A 46 9.15 -7.65 14.42
C PRO A 46 10.06 -8.39 13.42
N ASN A 47 9.48 -9.18 12.51
CA ASN A 47 10.19 -9.92 11.47
C ASN A 47 10.91 -9.02 10.46
N VAL A 48 10.42 -7.79 10.29
CA VAL A 48 11.02 -6.79 9.41
C VAL A 48 12.23 -6.12 10.07
N LYS A 49 12.27 -6.07 11.41
CA LYS A 49 13.32 -5.41 12.19
C LYS A 49 14.49 -6.32 12.53
N SER A 50 14.27 -7.63 12.66
CA SER A 50 15.30 -8.52 13.20
C SER A 50 16.25 -9.13 12.18
N GLU A 51 15.81 -9.68 11.04
CA GLU A 51 16.72 -10.56 10.27
C GLU A 51 16.55 -10.43 8.74
N SER A 52 17.70 -10.23 8.07
CA SER A 52 17.93 -10.34 6.62
C SER A 52 16.90 -9.65 5.70
N LEU A 53 17.08 -8.33 5.57
CA LEU A 53 16.37 -7.38 4.68
C LEU A 53 16.18 -7.78 3.20
N SER A 54 16.82 -8.85 2.71
CA SER A 54 16.80 -9.22 1.29
C SER A 54 15.77 -10.28 0.91
N ASP A 55 15.37 -11.15 1.85
CA ASP A 55 14.49 -12.30 1.54
C ASP A 55 13.06 -12.08 2.07
N MET A 56 12.90 -11.49 3.27
CA MET A 56 11.59 -11.28 3.90
C MET A 56 10.92 -9.94 3.57
N SER A 57 11.60 -9.02 2.89
CA SER A 57 10.92 -7.88 2.29
C SER A 57 9.86 -8.36 1.30
N ILE A 58 10.13 -9.47 0.60
CA ILE A 58 9.19 -10.09 -0.33
C ILE A 58 7.91 -10.48 0.42
N THR A 59 7.98 -11.19 1.56
CA THR A 59 6.78 -11.65 2.29
C THR A 59 5.91 -10.54 2.88
N TYR A 60 6.46 -9.37 3.23
CA TYR A 60 5.65 -8.23 3.65
C TYR A 60 4.89 -7.60 2.48
N PHE A 61 5.50 -7.55 1.30
CA PHE A 61 4.88 -7.03 0.07
C PHE A 61 4.03 -8.07 -0.68
N ASP A 62 4.24 -9.36 -0.40
CA ASP A 62 3.51 -10.50 -0.97
C ASP A 62 2.22 -10.81 -0.21
N LYS A 63 2.06 -10.29 1.02
CA LYS A 63 0.78 -10.37 1.74
C LYS A 63 -0.29 -9.63 0.95
N GLU A 64 -1.26 -10.40 0.45
CA GLU A 64 -2.48 -9.92 -0.18
C GLU A 64 -3.16 -8.84 0.69
N LEU A 65 -3.78 -7.86 0.02
CA LEU A 65 -4.61 -6.85 0.67
C LEU A 65 -5.63 -7.54 1.59
N SER A 66 -5.73 -7.10 2.84
CA SER A 66 -6.85 -7.50 3.69
C SER A 66 -8.17 -7.04 3.05
N ALA A 67 -9.28 -7.74 3.34
CA ALA A 67 -10.59 -7.39 2.81
C ALA A 67 -10.99 -5.94 3.11
N GLU A 68 -10.57 -5.41 4.28
CA GLU A 68 -10.79 -4.02 4.68
C GLU A 68 -9.99 -3.03 3.82
N GLU A 69 -8.73 -3.35 3.51
CA GLU A 69 -7.86 -2.53 2.68
C GLU A 69 -8.33 -2.54 1.22
N ALA A 70 -8.79 -3.71 0.74
CA ALA A 70 -9.40 -3.85 -0.57
C ALA A 70 -10.71 -3.06 -0.68
N ASN A 71 -11.50 -2.99 0.40
CA ASN A 71 -12.72 -2.20 0.46
C ASN A 71 -12.41 -0.69 0.46
N LEU A 72 -11.45 -0.24 1.27
CA LEU A 72 -10.94 1.15 1.28
C LEU A 72 -10.50 1.56 -0.13
N LEU A 73 -9.54 0.83 -0.71
CA LEU A 73 -9.07 1.12 -2.06
C LEU A 73 -10.16 0.98 -3.12
N GLY A 74 -11.15 0.12 -2.89
CA GLY A 74 -12.33 -0.07 -3.72
C GLY A 74 -13.21 1.19 -3.86
N GLN A 75 -13.29 2.02 -2.82
CA GLN A 75 -14.07 3.27 -2.87
C GLN A 75 -13.50 4.28 -3.86
N VAL A 76 -12.18 4.28 -4.04
CA VAL A 76 -11.45 5.18 -4.96
C VAL A 76 -11.02 4.47 -6.24
N ARG A 77 -11.32 3.17 -6.37
CA ARG A 77 -10.99 2.37 -7.55
C ARG A 77 -11.95 2.72 -8.67
N LYS A 78 -11.42 3.27 -9.76
CA LYS A 78 -12.17 3.40 -11.01
C LYS A 78 -12.31 2.02 -11.62
N LEU A 79 -13.50 1.44 -11.48
CA LEU A 79 -13.90 0.28 -12.27
C LEU A 79 -13.71 0.64 -13.74
N LYS A 80 -12.84 -0.10 -14.41
CA LYS A 80 -12.60 0.05 -15.84
C LYS A 80 -13.91 -0.30 -16.52
N VAL A 81 -14.69 0.70 -16.92
CA VAL A 81 -15.87 0.49 -17.76
C VAL A 81 -15.32 -0.10 -19.05
N ALA A 82 -15.56 -1.40 -19.27
CA ALA A 82 -15.24 -2.05 -20.53
C ALA A 82 -15.98 -1.27 -21.62
N LYS A 83 -15.21 -0.67 -22.53
CA LYS A 83 -15.75 0.06 -23.67
C LYS A 83 -15.90 -0.89 -24.84
#